data_AF-A0A7X2XND6-F1
#
_entry.id   AF-A0A7X2XND6-F1
#
_cell.length_a   1.000
_cell.length_b   1.000
_cell.length_c   1.000
_cell.angle_alpha   90.00
_cell.angle_beta   90.00
_cell.angle_gamma   90.00
#
_symmetry.space_group_name_H-M   'P 1'
#
loop_
_entity.id
_entity.type
_entity.pdbx_description
1 polymer ?
#
loop_
_entity_poly.entity_id
_entity_poly.type
_entity_poly.pdbx_seq_one_letter_code
_entity_poly.pdbx_strand_id
1 'polypeptide(L)'
;DEIFFTSGGTEGDNWLIKGVAFEKAQFGKHIIVSAIEHPAVKESALWLKSQGFEVDFAPVDKKGLVDVEALAGLIRPDTILVSIMAVTNE
;
A
#
# COMPACT_ATOMS: atom_id res chain seq x y z
N ASP A 1 18.73 -1.21 -15.01
CA ASP A 1 17.97 -2.44 -14.74
C ASP A 1 16.77 -2.11 -13.86
N GLU A 2 15.55 -2.23 -14.38
CA GLU A 2 14.30 -1.82 -13.70
C GLU A 2 13.16 -2.85 -13.85
N ILE A 3 13.32 -3.86 -14.71
CA ILE A 3 12.27 -4.86 -15.02
C ILE A 3 12.65 -6.20 -14.42
N PHE A 4 11.78 -6.72 -13.57
CA PHE A 4 11.89 -8.05 -12.97
C PHE A 4 10.63 -8.86 -13.31
N PHE A 5 10.82 -10.10 -13.76
CA PHE A 5 9.69 -10.96 -14.10
C PHE A 5 9.12 -11.66 -12.85
N THR A 6 7.80 -11.62 -12.72
CA THR A 6 7.02 -12.40 -11.74
C THR A 6 6.04 -13.33 -12.47
N SER A 7 5.38 -14.22 -11.74
CA SER A 7 4.32 -15.10 -12.25
C SER A 7 3.01 -14.39 -12.54
N GLY A 8 2.85 -13.12 -12.13
CA GLY A 8 1.66 -12.31 -12.40
C GLY A 8 1.50 -11.10 -11.46
N GLY A 9 0.39 -10.39 -11.61
CA GLY A 9 0.08 -9.18 -10.83
C GLY A 9 0.04 -9.43 -9.33
N THR A 10 -0.63 -10.50 -8.88
CA THR A 10 -0.70 -10.86 -7.45
C THR A 10 0.67 -11.08 -6.82
N GLU A 11 1.59 -11.76 -7.50
CA GLU A 11 2.96 -11.94 -6.98
C GLU A 11 3.73 -10.61 -7.00
N GLY A 12 3.57 -9.82 -8.05
CA GLY A 12 4.19 -8.49 -8.15
C GLY A 12 3.77 -7.57 -7.01
N ASP A 13 2.46 -7.46 -6.76
CA ASP A 13 1.89 -6.65 -5.67
C ASP A 13 2.42 -7.13 -4.31
N ASN A 14 2.39 -8.44 -4.05
CA ASN A 14 2.88 -9.01 -2.80
C ASN A 14 4.37 -8.73 -2.61
N TRP A 15 5.17 -8.91 -3.67
CA TRP A 15 6.61 -8.72 -3.61
C TRP A 15 6.95 -7.26 -3.32
N LEU A 16 6.30 -6.30 -4.00
CA LEU A 16 6.52 -4.88 -3.78
C LEU A 16 6.09 -4.46 -2.37
N ILE A 17 4.86 -4.75 -1.98
CA ILE A 17 4.30 -4.30 -0.68
C ILE A 17 5.11 -4.88 0.48
N LYS A 18 5.35 -6.19 0.49
CA LYS A 18 6.07 -6.85 1.59
C LYS A 18 7.57 -6.55 1.54
N GLY A 19 8.16 -6.55 0.34
CA GLY A 19 9.58 -6.28 0.15
C GLY A 19 9.97 -4.89 0.64
N VAL A 20 9.26 -3.86 0.17
CA VAL A 20 9.50 -2.47 0.61
C VAL A 20 9.24 -2.31 2.10
N ALA A 21 8.15 -2.90 2.62
CA ALA A 21 7.84 -2.83 4.05
C ALA A 21 8.99 -3.33 4.93
N PHE A 22 9.54 -4.51 4.63
CA PHE A 22 10.64 -5.08 5.41
C PHE A 22 11.97 -4.36 5.17
N GLU A 23 12.28 -3.97 3.93
CA GLU A 23 13.52 -3.23 3.62
C GLU A 23 13.58 -1.87 4.32
N LYS A 24 12.43 -1.17 4.38
CA LYS A 24 12.33 0.17 4.96
C LYS A 24 11.94 0.18 6.44
N ALA A 25 11.75 -0.97 7.07
CA ALA A 25 11.31 -1.08 8.47
C ALA A 25 12.18 -0.32 9.48
N GLN A 26 13.46 -0.08 9.15
CA GLN A 26 14.37 0.72 9.98
C GLN A 26 14.02 2.23 10.01
N PHE A 27 13.28 2.73 9.01
CA PHE A 27 12.86 4.13 8.90
C PHE A 27 11.47 4.38 9.48
N GLY A 28 10.68 3.31 9.67
CA GLY A 28 9.33 3.39 10.17
C GLY A 28 8.55 2.11 9.85
N LYS A 29 7.34 2.03 10.38
CA LYS A 29 6.45 0.88 10.16
C LYS A 29 5.06 1.28 9.69
N HIS A 30 4.92 2.53 9.22
CA HIS A 30 3.66 3.06 8.77
C HIS A 30 3.50 2.96 7.26
N ILE A 31 2.38 2.38 6.83
CA ILE A 31 2.03 2.14 5.42
C ILE A 31 0.62 2.68 5.18
N ILE A 32 0.44 3.32 4.03
CA ILE A 32 -0.88 3.79 3.60
C ILE A 32 -1.26 3.05 2.31
N VAL A 33 -2.45 2.49 2.27
CA VAL A 33 -3.03 1.87 1.07
C VAL A 33 -4.38 2.50 0.76
N SER A 34 -4.83 2.54 -0.50
CA SER A 34 -6.18 3.04 -0.79
C SER A 34 -7.27 2.13 -0.19
N ALA A 35 -8.44 2.67 0.11
CA ALA A 35 -9.57 1.88 0.60
C ALA A 35 -10.16 0.91 -0.45
N ILE A 36 -9.82 1.09 -1.74
CA ILE A 36 -10.36 0.38 -2.91
C ILE A 36 -9.26 -0.34 -3.70
N GLU A 37 -8.34 -0.98 -3.00
CA GLU A 37 -7.26 -1.76 -3.59
C GLU A 37 -7.70 -3.16 -4.05
N HIS A 38 -7.04 -3.67 -5.10
CA HIS A 38 -7.11 -5.07 -5.46
C HIS A 38 -6.77 -5.96 -4.23
N PRO A 39 -7.45 -7.12 -4.03
CA PRO A 39 -7.23 -7.96 -2.86
C PRO A 39 -5.77 -8.34 -2.60
N ALA A 40 -4.94 -8.47 -3.63
CA ALA A 40 -3.52 -8.79 -3.47
C ALA A 40 -2.76 -7.74 -2.63
N VAL A 41 -3.06 -6.44 -2.82
CA VAL A 41 -2.46 -5.34 -2.04
C VAL A 41 -3.10 -5.25 -0.67
N LYS A 42 -4.44 -5.27 -0.60
CA LYS A 42 -5.19 -5.16 0.66
C LYS A 42 -4.83 -6.26 1.65
N GLU A 43 -4.83 -7.51 1.21
CA GLU A 43 -4.49 -8.66 2.06
C GLU A 43 -3.01 -8.65 2.45
N SER A 44 -2.12 -8.19 1.57
CA SER A 44 -0.70 -8.00 1.92
C SER A 44 -0.52 -6.97 3.03
N ALA A 45 -1.22 -5.84 2.95
CA ALA A 45 -1.19 -4.80 3.98
C ALA A 45 -1.81 -5.29 5.30
N LEU A 46 -2.96 -5.96 5.27
CA LEU A 46 -3.57 -6.56 6.46
C LEU A 46 -2.66 -7.61 7.11
N TRP A 47 -2.00 -8.44 6.31
CA TRP A 47 -1.01 -9.39 6.81
C TRP A 47 0.17 -8.67 7.48
N LEU A 48 0.66 -7.55 6.92
CA LEU A 48 1.72 -6.75 7.54
C LEU A 48 1.30 -6.18 8.92
N LYS A 49 0.01 -5.91 9.15
CA LYS A 49 -0.48 -5.56 10.51
C LYS A 49 -0.15 -6.65 11.53
N SER A 50 -0.28 -7.92 11.15
CA SER A 50 0.11 -9.05 12.01
C SER A 50 1.62 -9.13 12.29
N GLN A 51 2.44 -8.48 11.45
CA GLN A 51 3.90 -8.39 11.60
C GLN A 51 4.33 -7.12 12.35
N GLY A 52 3.38 -6.36 12.89
CA GLY A 52 3.63 -5.14 13.68
C GLY A 52 3.82 -3.88 12.84
N PHE A 53 3.34 -3.86 11.59
CA PHE A 53 3.19 -2.63 10.82
C PHE A 53 1.87 -1.93 11.13
N GLU A 54 1.88 -0.61 11.04
CA GLU A 54 0.69 0.22 11.09
C GLU A 54 0.20 0.48 9.67
N VAL A 55 -1.08 0.22 9.43
CA VAL A 55 -1.70 0.36 8.10
C VAL A 55 -2.93 1.23 8.21
N ASP A 56 -2.85 2.37 7.53
CA ASP A 56 -3.96 3.29 7.31
C ASP A 56 -4.54 3.11 5.90
N PHE A 57 -5.86 3.31 5.79
CA PHE A 57 -6.58 3.25 4.53
C PHE A 57 -6.93 4.66 4.07
N ALA A 58 -6.36 5.08 2.94
CA ALA A 58 -6.65 6.38 2.36
C ALA A 58 -8.12 6.41 1.88
N PRO A 59 -8.92 7.37 2.36
CA PRO A 59 -10.33 7.42 2.00
C PRO A 59 -10.51 7.83 0.53
N VAL A 60 -11.65 7.40 -0.03
CA VAL A 60 -12.06 7.74 -1.38
C VAL A 60 -13.37 8.52 -1.35
N ASP A 61 -13.58 9.35 -2.36
CA ASP A 61 -14.84 10.06 -2.57
C ASP A 61 -15.92 9.12 -3.15
N LYS A 62 -17.11 9.68 -3.41
CA LYS A 62 -18.23 8.94 -3.98
C LYS A 62 -18.00 8.44 -5.42
N LYS A 63 -16.94 8.89 -6.07
CA LYS A 63 -16.53 8.46 -7.42
C LYS A 63 -15.40 7.43 -7.37
N GLY A 64 -14.97 7.00 -6.17
CA GLY A 64 -13.84 6.10 -6.00
C GLY A 64 -12.49 6.77 -6.24
N LEU A 65 -12.40 8.10 -6.22
CA LEU A 65 -11.12 8.80 -6.31
C LEU A 65 -10.58 9.04 -4.91
N VAL A 66 -9.28 8.81 -4.72
CA VAL A 66 -8.61 9.06 -3.45
C VAL A 66 -8.70 10.54 -3.10
N ASP A 67 -9.14 10.83 -1.88
CA ASP A 67 -9.12 12.17 -1.34
C ASP A 67 -7.66 12.53 -1.00
N VAL A 68 -7.06 13.38 -1.83
CA VAL A 68 -5.65 13.77 -1.72
C VAL A 68 -5.38 14.58 -0.45
N GLU A 69 -6.33 15.39 0.01
CA GLU A 69 -6.16 16.17 1.24
C GLU A 69 -6.17 15.25 2.46
N ALA A 70 -7.12 14.30 2.49
CA ALA A 70 -7.17 13.30 3.54
C ALA A 70 -5.93 12.39 3.52
N LEU A 71 -5.49 11.94 2.33
CA LEU A 71 -4.26 11.18 2.17
C LEU A 71 -3.04 11.95 2.70
N ALA A 72 -2.90 13.24 2.37
CA ALA A 72 -1.80 14.06 2.86
C ALA A 72 -1.80 14.17 4.40
N GLY A 73 -2.98 14.23 5.02
CA GLY A 73 -3.13 14.22 6.48
C GLY A 73 -2.74 12.90 7.15
N LEU A 74 -2.74 11.78 6.43
CA LEU A 74 -2.26 10.48 6.92
C LEU A 74 -0.74 10.35 6.84
N ILE A 75 -0.04 11.16 6.04
CA ILE A 75 1.41 11.05 5.90
C ILE A 75 2.10 11.55 7.18
N ARG A 76 2.89 10.66 7.76
CA ARG A 76 3.70 10.87 8.97
C ARG A 76 5.20 10.76 8.65
N PRO A 77 6.11 11.31 9.50
CA PRO A 77 7.55 11.18 9.30
C PRO A 77 8.08 9.73 9.23
N ASP A 78 7.35 8.76 9.79
CA ASP A 78 7.67 7.32 9.78
C ASP A 78 6.92 6.54 8.69
N THR A 79 6.27 7.23 7.75
CA THR A 79 5.58 6.61 6.60
C THR A 79 6.60 6.12 5.60
N ILE A 80 6.61 4.81 5.35
CA ILE A 80 7.60 4.16 4.48
C ILE A 80 7.04 3.80 3.10
N LEU A 81 5.72 3.73 2.95
CA LEU A 81 5.07 3.34 1.71
C LEU A 81 3.66 3.92 1.60
N VAL A 82 3.34 4.41 0.41
CA VAL A 82 1.97 4.75 -0.02
C VAL A 82 1.67 3.96 -1.30
N SER A 83 0.59 3.17 -1.31
CA SER A 83 0.16 2.40 -2.48
C SER A 83 -1.25 2.79 -2.89
N ILE A 84 -1.39 3.30 -4.11
CA ILE A 84 -2.66 3.66 -4.73
C ILE A 84 -2.74 2.99 -6.11
N MET A 85 -3.73 2.14 -6.33
CA MET A 85 -3.98 1.53 -7.62
C MET A 85 -4.30 2.57 -8.69
N ALA A 86 -3.65 2.48 -9.85
CA ALA A 86 -3.77 3.48 -10.92
C ALA A 86 -5.15 3.49 -11.60
N VAL A 87 -5.78 2.32 -11.73
CA VAL A 87 -7.12 2.16 -12.31
C VAL A 87 -7.86 1.10 -11.50
N THR A 88 -8.98 1.49 -10.92
CA THR A 88 -9.86 0.57 -10.19
C THR A 88 -10.73 -0.22 -11.16
N ASN A 89 -10.74 -1.54 -10.99
CA ASN A 89 -11.62 -2.48 -11.71
C ASN A 89 -12.80 -2.98 -10.85
N GLU A 90 -12.90 -2.53 -9.60
CA GLU A 90 -14.05 -2.71 -8.71
C GLU A 90 -15.21 -1.77 -9.06
#